data_AF-A0A2M9PFU0-F1
#
_entry.id   AF-A0A2M9PFU0-F1
#
_cell.length_a   1.000
_cell.length_b   1.000
_cell.length_c   1.000
_cell.angle_alpha   90.00
_cell.angle_beta   90.00
_cell.angle_gamma   90.00
#
_symmetry.space_group_name_H-M   'P 1'
#
loop_
_entity.id
_entity.type
_entity.pdbx_description
1 polymer ?
#
loop_
_entity_poly.entity_id
_entity_poly.type
_entity_poly.pdbx_seq_one_letter_code
_entity_poly.pdbx_strand_id
1 'polypeptide(L)' 'MADAILVLNAGSSSLKFTGYLVEAQGLAKVVSGKAEELTGAARFQARDASGAVVATHAWD' A
#
# COMPACT_ATOMS: atom_id res chain seq x y z
N MET A 1 -13.73 -8.39 -13.99
CA MET A 1 -12.39 -8.21 -13.39
C MET A 1 -11.87 -6.86 -13.86
N ALA A 2 -11.27 -6.07 -12.97
CA ALA A 2 -10.61 -4.82 -13.32
C ALA A 2 -9.08 -5.02 -13.22
N ASP A 3 -8.33 -4.44 -14.14
CA ASP A 3 -6.87 -4.48 -14.11
C ASP A 3 -6.34 -3.48 -13.09
N ALA A 4 -5.22 -3.81 -12.45
CA ALA A 4 -4.59 -2.96 -11.46
C ALA A 4 -3.07 -2.94 -11.61
N ILE A 5 -2.47 -1.79 -11.29
CA ILE A 5 -1.02 -1.61 -11.20
C ILE A 5 -0.67 -1.38 -9.73
N LEU A 6 0.22 -2.23 -9.19
CA LEU A 6 0.81 -2.03 -7.87
C LEU A 6 2.22 -1.44 -8.03
N VAL A 7 2.41 -0.23 -7.52
CA VAL A 7 3.72 0.42 -7.46
C VAL A 7 4.34 0.13 -6.10
N LEU A 8 5.56 -0.40 -6.09
CA LEU A 8 6.32 -0.73 -4.89
C LEU A 8 7.58 0.10 -4.79
N ASN A 9 7.87 0.60 -3.60
CA ASN A 9 9.16 1.16 -3.22
C ASN A 9 9.71 0.34 -2.05
N ALA A 10 10.74 -0.44 -2.31
CA ALA A 10 11.39 -1.32 -1.34
C ALA A 10 12.71 -0.70 -0.87
N GLY A 11 12.69 -0.12 0.33
CA GLY A 11 13.89 0.25 1.07
C GLY A 11 14.36 -0.88 1.99
N SER A 12 15.56 -0.76 2.54
CA SER A 12 16.15 -1.79 3.42
C SER A 12 15.33 -2.05 4.71
N SER A 13 14.59 -1.06 5.20
CA SER A 13 13.79 -1.15 6.43
C SER A 13 12.29 -0.91 6.22
N SER A 14 11.84 -0.69 4.98
CA SER A 14 10.43 -0.41 4.70
C SER A 14 10.02 -0.80 3.28
N LEU A 15 8.75 -1.17 3.13
CA LEU A 15 8.10 -1.39 1.86
C LEU A 15 6.90 -0.43 1.77
N LYS A 16 6.94 0.52 0.86
CA LYS A 16 5.81 1.41 0.57
C LYS A 16 5.13 0.96 -0.70
N PHE A 17 3.81 1.11 -0.75
CA PHE A 17 3.04 0.70 -1.92
C PHE A 17 1.90 1.66 -2.22
N THR A 18 1.54 1.72 -3.49
CA THR A 18 0.31 2.35 -3.98
C THR A 18 -0.29 1.50 -5.09
N GLY A 19 -1.57 1.15 -4.93
CA GLY A 19 -2.34 0.42 -5.93
C GLY A 19 -3.24 1.37 -6.71
N TYR A 20 -3.26 1.19 -8.03
CA TYR A 20 -4.08 1.94 -8.96
C TYR A 20 -4.94 0.99 -9.79
N LEU A 21 -6.23 1.30 -9.95
CA LEU A 21 -7.06 0.68 -10.98
C LEU A 21 -6.75 1.32 -12.33
N VAL A 22 -6.70 0.49 -13.37
CA VAL A 22 -6.60 0.95 -14.76
C VAL A 22 -7.98 1.36 -15.23
N GLU A 23 -8.14 2.63 -15.55
CA GLU A 23 -9.37 3.20 -16.11
C GLU A 23 -9.15 3.61 -17.57
N ALA A 24 -10.25 3.86 -18.29
CA ALA A 24 -10.20 4.27 -19.69
C ALA A 24 -9.32 5.51 -19.94
N GLN A 25 -9.18 6.39 -18.94
CA GLN A 25 -8.37 7.62 -19.04
C GLN A 25 -7.34 7.76 -17.91
N GLY A 26 -6.74 6.66 -17.47
CA GLY A 26 -5.55 6.71 -16.62
C GLY A 26 -5.59 5.74 -15.44
N LEU A 27 -5.06 6.21 -14.31
CA LEU A 27 -4.84 5.41 -13.12
C LEU A 27 -5.56 6.03 -11.91
N ALA A 28 -6.55 5.34 -11.37
CA ALA A 28 -7.25 5.75 -10.17
C ALA A 28 -6.60 5.10 -8.94
N LYS A 29 -6.03 5.92 -8.04
CA LYS A 29 -5.46 5.42 -6.79
C LYS A 29 -6.57 4.84 -5.93
N VAL A 30 -6.46 3.57 -5.57
CA VAL A 30 -7.48 2.89 -4.74
C VAL A 30 -6.96 2.49 -3.36
N VAL A 31 -5.65 2.29 -3.23
CA VAL A 31 -5.04 1.94 -1.94
C VAL A 31 -3.61 2.48 -1.88
N SER A 32 -3.17 2.85 -0.69
CA SER A 32 -1.77 3.11 -0.42
C SER A 32 -1.40 2.64 0.97
N GLY A 33 -0.13 2.36 1.21
CA GLY A 33 0.28 1.90 2.51
C GLY A 33 1.77 1.69 2.62
N LYS A 34 2.14 1.14 3.77
CA LYS A 34 3.53 0.80 4.08
C LYS A 34 3.61 -0.35 5.07
N ALA A 35 4.68 -1.10 4.97
CA ALA A 35 5.27 -1.85 6.06
C ALA A 35 6.59 -1.17 6.46
N GLU A 36 6.80 -0.93 7.74
CA GLU A 36 7.99 -0.28 8.29
C GLU A 36 8.58 -1.11 9.44
N GLU A 37 9.83 -0.81 9.81
CA GLU A 37 10.57 -1.55 10.84
C GLU A 37 10.68 -3.05 10.55
N LEU A 38 10.89 -3.40 9.27
CA LEU A 38 10.83 -4.78 8.77
C LEU A 38 11.78 -5.78 9.44
N THR A 39 12.86 -5.31 10.05
CA THR A 39 13.86 -6.14 10.73
C THR A 39 13.69 -6.20 12.26
N GLY A 40 12.60 -5.63 12.78
CA GLY A 40 12.32 -5.58 14.22
C GLY A 40 10.82 -5.61 14.47
N ALA A 41 10.29 -4.55 15.09
CA ALA A 41 8.86 -4.42 15.40
C ALA A 41 8.06 -3.98 14.16
N ALA A 42 7.92 -4.89 13.19
CA ALA A 42 7.31 -4.60 11.91
C ALA A 42 5.86 -4.13 12.06
N ARG A 43 5.49 -3.07 11.34
CA ARG A 43 4.15 -2.49 11.35
C ARG A 43 3.65 -2.24 9.95
N PHE A 44 2.46 -2.73 9.67
CA PHE A 44 1.75 -2.55 8.41
C PHE A 44 0.54 -1.64 8.59
N GLN A 45 0.33 -0.75 7.62
CA GLN A 45 -0.88 0.04 7.50
C GLN A 45 -1.24 0.25 6.03
N ALA A 46 -2.51 0.07 5.70
CA ALA A 46 -3.10 0.40 4.41
C ALA A 46 -4.27 1.38 4.57
N ARG A 47 -4.42 2.27 3.59
CA ARG A 47 -5.48 3.27 3.50
C ARG A 47 -6.11 3.25 2.12
N ASP A 48 -7.41 3.46 2.06
CA ASP A 48 -8.13 3.61 0.80
C ASP A 48 -7.89 4.99 0.16
N ALA A 49 -8.57 5.25 -0.95
CA ALA A 49 -8.51 6.51 -1.68
C ALA A 49 -8.97 7.74 -0.85
N SER A 50 -9.87 7.54 0.12
CA SER A 50 -10.35 8.59 1.03
C SER A 50 -9.37 8.87 2.18
N GLY A 51 -8.36 8.02 2.35
CA GLY A 51 -7.38 8.09 3.44
C GLY A 51 -7.81 7.32 4.70
N ALA A 52 -8.99 6.69 4.69
CA ALA A 52 -9.46 5.84 5.77
C ALA A 52 -8.56 4.60 5.88
N VAL A 53 -8.24 4.20 7.12
CA VAL A 53 -7.45 2.99 7.36
C VAL A 53 -8.32 1.77 7.09
N VAL A 54 -7.90 0.94 6.15
CA VAL A 54 -8.64 -0.28 5.75
C VAL A 54 -7.99 -1.56 6.26
N ALA A 55 -6.71 -1.50 6.66
CA ALA A 55 -6.03 -2.61 7.29
C ALA A 55 -4.83 -2.12 8.11
N THR A 56 -4.57 -2.80 9.22
CA THR A 56 -3.37 -2.65 10.04
C THR A 56 -2.92 -4.01 10.54
N HIS A 57 -1.62 -4.15 10.74
CA HIS A 57 -1.07 -5.32 11.42
C HIS A 57 0.25 -4.95 12.10
N ALA A 58 0.52 -5.54 13.25
CA ALA A 58 1.80 -5.47 13.94
C ALA A 58 2.28 -6.90 14.19
N TRP A 59 3.56 -7.16 13.93
CA TRP A 59 4.21 -8.43 14.24
C TRP A 59 5.02 -8.23 15.51
N ASP A 60 4.50 -8.79 16.60
CA ASP A 60 5.08 -8.74 17.95
C ASP A 60 6.06 -9.91 18.18
#